data_AF-A0A327TMR8-F1
#
_entry.id   AF-A0A327TMR8-F1
#
_cell.length_a   1.000
_cell.length_b   1.000
_cell.length_c   1.000
_cell.angle_alpha   90.00
_cell.angle_beta   90.00
_cell.angle_gamma   90.00
#
_symmetry.space_group_name_H-M   'P 1'
#
loop_
_entity.id
_entity.type
_entity.pdbx_description
1 polymer ?
#
loop_
_entity_poly.entity_id
_entity_poly.type
_entity_poly.pdbx_seq_one_letter_code
_entity_poly.pdbx_strand_id
1 'polypeptide(L)' 'PLALDDYTDNRRTGSFILIDPADGTTLTAGMAGEAFDTVSITDASTEEDWV' A
#
# COMPACT_ATOMS: atom_id res chain seq x y z
N PRO A 1 -6.18 6.80 -21.53
CA PRO A 1 -5.58 5.81 -20.60
C PRO A 1 -4.27 6.37 -20.02
N LEU A 2 -3.85 5.94 -18.84
CA LEU A 2 -2.59 6.37 -18.19
C LEU A 2 -1.61 5.19 -18.19
N ALA A 3 -0.36 5.45 -18.58
CA ALA A 3 0.71 4.46 -18.54
C ALA A 3 1.29 4.33 -17.12
N LEU A 4 1.62 3.12 -16.70
CA LEU A 4 2.26 2.79 -15.43
C LEU A 4 3.41 1.81 -15.70
N ASP A 5 4.49 1.94 -14.95
CA ASP A 5 5.61 0.99 -14.92
C ASP A 5 5.48 0.08 -13.69
N ASP A 6 6.05 -1.12 -13.73
CA ASP A 6 6.18 -1.96 -12.55
C ASP A 6 6.97 -1.23 -11.45
N TYR A 7 6.45 -1.25 -10.22
CA TYR A 7 7.06 -0.52 -9.10
C TYR A 7 8.49 -0.98 -8.81
N THR A 8 8.78 -2.26 -9.03
CA THR A 8 10.11 -2.84 -8.82
C THR A 8 11.15 -2.26 -9.78
N ASP A 9 10.73 -1.88 -10.99
CA ASP A 9 11.61 -1.32 -12.02
C ASP A 9 11.70 0.20 -11.92
N ASN A 10 10.57 0.88 -11.69
CA ASN A 10 10.52 2.33 -11.52
C ASN A 10 9.54 2.75 -10.42
N ARG A 11 10.08 2.95 -9.21
CA ARG A 11 9.29 3.36 -8.04
C ARG A 11 8.51 4.65 -8.25
N ARG A 12 9.01 5.59 -9.07
CA ARG A 12 8.40 6.92 -9.22
C ARG A 12 7.12 6.90 -10.05
N THR A 13 7.05 6.05 -11.06
CA THR A 13 5.87 5.88 -11.94
C THR A 13 5.03 4.67 -11.60
N GLY A 14 5.56 3.72 -10.82
CA GLY A 14 4.82 2.57 -10.29
C GLY A 14 4.15 2.81 -8.94
N SER A 15 4.47 3.89 -8.20
CA SER A 15 3.78 4.23 -6.95
C SER A 15 2.56 5.13 -7.19
N PHE A 16 1.47 4.90 -6.47
CA PHE A 16 0.28 5.76 -6.53
C PHE A 16 -0.46 5.84 -5.18
N ILE A 17 -1.38 6.79 -5.06
CA ILE A 17 -2.32 6.93 -3.94
C ILE A 17 -3.75 7.00 -4.46
N LEU A 18 -4.71 6.45 -3.71
CA LEU A 18 -6.13 6.63 -3.98
C LEU A 18 -6.68 7.72 -3.06
N ILE A 19 -7.33 8.71 -3.67
CA ILE A 19 -7.93 9.84 -2.99
C ILE A 19 -9.44 9.73 -3.10
N ASP A 20 -10.13 9.91 -1.98
CA ASP A 20 -11.59 10.02 -1.96
C ASP A 20 -12.03 11.32 -2.64
N PRO A 21 -12.92 11.29 -3.63
CA PRO A 21 -13.31 12.48 -4.36
C PRO A 21 -14.30 13.38 -3.59
N ALA A 22 -14.95 12.89 -2.52
CA ALA A 22 -15.91 13.67 -1.76
C ALA A 22 -15.23 14.63 -0.77
N ASP A 23 -14.14 14.19 -0.14
CA ASP A 23 -13.44 15.00 0.88
C ASP A 23 -11.92 15.12 0.71
N GLY A 24 -11.32 14.44 -0.27
CA GLY A 24 -9.88 14.49 -0.54
C GLY A 24 -9.04 13.63 0.39
N THR A 25 -9.64 12.78 1.23
CA THR A 25 -8.92 11.89 2.13
C THR A 25 -8.14 10.82 1.37
N THR A 26 -6.94 10.50 1.83
CA THR A 26 -6.18 9.36 1.32
C THR A 26 -6.81 8.05 1.78
N LEU A 27 -7.36 7.29 0.84
CA LEU A 27 -7.94 5.96 1.11
C LEU A 27 -6.85 4.90 1.24
N THR A 28 -5.85 4.93 0.36
CA THR A 28 -4.74 3.98 0.39
C THR A 28 -3.55 4.47 -0.45
N ALA A 29 -2.38 3.87 -0.20
CA ALA A 29 -1.22 3.93 -1.08
C ALA A 29 -1.01 2.56 -1.73
N GLY A 30 -0.65 2.54 -3.01
CA GLY A 30 -0.50 1.32 -3.81
C GLY A 30 0.73 1.35 -4.72
N MET A 31 1.05 0.16 -5.22
CA MET A 31 2.18 -0.08 -6.11
C MET A 31 1.69 -0.91 -7.30
N ALA A 32 2.06 -0.53 -8.52
CA ALA A 32 1.75 -1.28 -9.73
C ALA A 32 2.65 -2.52 -9.82
N GLY A 33 2.09 -3.63 -10.27
CA GLY A 33 2.80 -4.89 -10.44
C GLY A 33 2.27 -6.03 -9.59
N GLU A 34 3.08 -7.08 -9.48
CA GLU A 34 2.81 -8.19 -8.57
C GLU A 34 2.90 -7.71 -7.12
N ALA A 35 1.91 -8.09 -6.31
CA ALA A 35 1.97 -7.82 -4.88
C ALA A 35 3.19 -8.54 -4.29
N PHE A 36 3.92 -7.87 -3.41
CA PHE A 36 4.94 -8.54 -2.61
C PHE A 36 4.29 -9.71 -1.86
N ASP A 37 5.07 -10.78 -1.66
CA ASP A 37 4.64 -11.94 -0.87
C ASP A 37 4.02 -11.44 0.43
N THR A 38 2.73 -11.73 0.60
CA THR A 38 1.96 -11.17 1.71
C THR A 38 2.51 -11.77 2.98
N VAL A 39 3.16 -10.95 3.82
CA VAL A 39 3.47 -11.36 5.19
C VAL A 39 2.15 -11.71 5.85
N SER A 40 1.94 -13.01 6.10
CA SER A 40 0.85 -13.49 6.91
C SER A 40 1.12 -12.99 8.32
N ILE A 41 0.46 -11.90 8.71
CA ILE A 41 0.47 -11.44 10.10
C ILE A 41 -0.40 -12.44 10.86
N THR A 42 0.20 -13.51 11.35
CA THR A 42 -0.36 -14.28 12.45
C THR A 42 -0.39 -13.35 13.66
N ASP A 43 -1.59 -12.82 13.91
CA ASP A 43 -2.11 -12.28 15.16
C ASP A 43 -1.06 -11.79 16.17
N ALA A 44 -0.66 -10.52 16.03
CA ALA A 44 0.07 -9.81 17.08
C ALA A 44 -0.91 -9.26 18.13
N SER A 45 -1.68 -10.13 18.79
CA SER A 45 -2.14 -9.87 20.16
C SER A 45 -1.24 -10.64 21.12
N THR A 46 0.00 -10.18 21.27
CA THR A 46 0.62 -10.33 22.58
C THR A 46 0.19 -9.10 23.35
N GLU A 47 -0.74 -9.29 24.28
CA GLU A 47 -1.01 -8.35 25.36
C GLU A 47 0.34 -7.86 25.91
N GLU A 48 0.77 -6.66 25.52
CA GLU A 48 1.85 -5.97 26.20
C GLU A 48 1.22 -5.32 27.42
N ASP A 49 1.25 -6.08 28.52
CA ASP A 49 1.09 -5.65 29.90
C ASP A 49 1.96 -4.39 30.12
N TRP A 50 1.35 -3.21 29.91
CA TRP A 50 2.00 -1.92 30.13
C TRP A 50 2.17 -1.69 31.65
N VAL A 51 3.33 -2.07 32.19
CA VAL A 51 3.84 -1.68 33.53
C VAL A 51 4.76 -0.46 33.44
#